data_AF-A0A382EBN1-F1
#
_entry.id   AF-A0A382EBN1-F1
#
_cell.length_a   1.000
_cell.length_b   1.000
_cell.length_c   1.000
_cell.angle_alpha   90.00
_cell.angle_beta   90.00
_cell.angle_gamma   90.00
#
_symmetry.space_group_name_H-M   'P 1'
#
loop_
_entity.id
_entity.type
_entity.pdbx_description
1 polymer ?
#
loop_
_entity_poly.entity_id
_entity_poly.type
_entity_poly.pdbx_seq_one_letter_code
_entity_poly.pdbx_strand_id
1 'polypeptide(L)'
;MKGYKNFYIEAKKSNLPHIFCDMDGVLTDFVKAANKVSGLDWEGLRTNQDWDSIRDTPNFWATMPWKRDGKKLWKYIKKYNPSILSASVQPQQDPNCKPGKYRWLSKNLGLNNSARINLVRRKQKQDYVRVNHSGKMGVAVLIDDYPKNIREWTAKGGIGILHTNTSSTISALKRLGF
;
A
#
# COMPACT_ATOMS: atom_id res chain seq x y z
N MET A 1 9.72 -2.81 35.87
CA MET A 1 8.45 -3.13 35.17
C MET A 1 8.34 -2.62 33.71
N LYS A 2 8.96 -1.49 33.30
CA LYS A 2 8.91 -1.02 31.89
C LYS A 2 9.53 -1.97 30.85
N GLY A 3 10.59 -2.72 31.21
CA GLY A 3 11.29 -3.65 30.31
C GLY A 3 10.45 -4.86 29.86
N TYR A 4 9.75 -5.50 30.79
CA TYR A 4 8.91 -6.68 30.50
C TYR A 4 7.76 -6.38 29.54
N LYS A 5 7.12 -5.21 29.68
CA LYS A 5 6.03 -4.80 28.80
C LYS A 5 6.53 -4.56 27.36
N ASN A 6 7.72 -3.99 27.21
CA ASN A 6 8.33 -3.78 25.90
C ASN A 6 8.73 -5.11 25.26
N PHE A 7 9.35 -6.02 26.02
CA PHE A 7 9.68 -7.38 25.56
C PHE A 7 8.44 -8.16 25.10
N TYR A 8 7.36 -8.13 25.87
CA TYR A 8 6.11 -8.80 25.50
C TYR A 8 5.48 -8.20 24.24
N ILE A 9 5.54 -6.88 24.08
CA ILE A 9 5.06 -6.20 22.85
C ILE A 9 5.92 -6.61 21.64
N GLU A 10 7.24 -6.68 21.79
CA GLU A 10 8.15 -7.09 20.71
C GLU A 10 7.97 -8.57 20.34
N ALA A 11 7.83 -9.46 21.31
CA ALA A 11 7.55 -10.87 21.09
C ALA A 11 6.17 -11.10 20.45
N LYS A 12 5.16 -10.31 20.84
CA LYS A 12 3.84 -10.38 20.18
C LYS A 12 3.92 -9.87 18.74
N LYS A 13 4.69 -8.81 18.48
CA LYS A 13 4.91 -8.29 17.12
C LYS A 13 5.65 -9.28 16.22
N SER A 14 6.64 -10.02 16.73
CA SER A 14 7.39 -10.99 15.92
C SER A 14 6.56 -12.20 15.47
N ASN A 15 5.41 -12.43 16.11
CA ASN A 15 4.45 -13.46 15.72
C ASN A 15 3.31 -12.93 14.82
N LEU A 16 3.22 -11.61 14.59
CA LEU A 16 2.23 -11.06 13.66
C LEU A 16 2.71 -11.19 12.21
N PRO A 17 1.80 -11.45 11.26
CA PRO A 17 2.17 -11.51 9.85
C PRO A 17 2.69 -10.14 9.38
N HIS A 18 3.62 -10.13 8.42
CA HIS A 18 4.11 -8.87 7.88
C HIS A 18 2.98 -8.12 7.13
N ILE A 19 2.90 -6.79 7.28
CA ILE A 19 1.92 -5.97 6.57
C ILE A 19 2.55 -5.39 5.31
N PHE A 20 1.93 -5.68 4.16
CA PHE A 20 2.04 -4.89 2.95
C PHE A 20 0.86 -3.92 2.84
N CYS A 21 1.17 -2.65 2.55
CA CYS A 21 0.20 -1.59 2.36
C CYS A 21 0.32 -1.05 0.92
N ASP A 22 -0.79 -1.03 0.19
CA ASP A 22 -0.84 -0.33 -1.10
C ASP A 22 -0.77 1.19 -0.93
N MET A 23 -0.46 1.89 -2.01
CA MET A 23 -0.50 3.36 -2.07
C MET A 23 -1.80 3.86 -2.69
N ASP A 24 -2.00 3.58 -3.97
CA ASP A 24 -3.09 4.16 -4.75
C ASP A 24 -4.42 3.61 -4.24
N GLY A 25 -5.37 4.49 -3.90
CA GLY A 25 -6.66 4.10 -3.33
C GLY A 25 -6.64 3.81 -1.82
N VAL A 26 -5.46 3.61 -1.22
CA VAL A 26 -5.29 3.32 0.23
C VAL A 26 -4.66 4.50 0.99
N LEU A 27 -3.43 4.88 0.65
CA LEU A 27 -2.73 6.02 1.23
C LEU A 27 -2.92 7.29 0.41
N THR A 28 -2.95 7.16 -0.92
CA THR A 28 -3.10 8.26 -1.88
C THR A 28 -4.46 8.21 -2.54
N ASP A 29 -5.04 9.38 -2.82
CA ASP A 29 -6.29 9.50 -3.56
C ASP A 29 -6.01 9.62 -5.06
N PHE A 30 -5.67 8.48 -5.66
CA PHE A 30 -5.32 8.39 -7.08
C PHE A 30 -6.50 8.83 -7.97
N VAL A 31 -7.72 8.37 -7.67
CA VAL A 31 -8.93 8.74 -8.43
C VAL A 31 -9.13 10.25 -8.42
N LYS A 32 -9.05 10.90 -7.25
CA LYS A 32 -9.16 12.36 -7.18
C LYS A 32 -8.07 13.07 -8.00
N ALA A 33 -6.83 12.58 -7.94
CA ALA A 33 -5.73 13.17 -8.71
C ALA A 33 -5.94 12.98 -10.22
N ALA A 34 -6.36 11.78 -10.65
CA ALA A 34 -6.61 11.42 -12.04
C ALA A 34 -7.78 12.21 -12.64
N ASN A 35 -8.90 12.31 -11.91
CA ASN A 35 -10.06 13.10 -12.34
C ASN A 35 -9.68 14.57 -12.57
N LYS A 36 -8.85 15.13 -11.69
CA LYS A 36 -8.40 16.53 -11.80
C LYS A 36 -7.62 16.80 -13.09
N VAL A 37 -6.76 15.89 -13.51
CA VAL A 37 -5.85 16.14 -14.64
C VAL A 37 -6.43 15.71 -15.98
N SER A 38 -7.27 14.67 -15.99
CA SER A 38 -7.90 14.15 -17.22
C SER A 38 -9.28 14.75 -17.50
N GLY A 39 -9.95 15.32 -16.50
CA GLY A 39 -11.36 15.73 -16.62
C GLY A 39 -12.36 14.58 -16.70
N LEU A 40 -11.91 13.33 -16.58
CA LEU A 40 -12.75 12.13 -16.60
C LEU A 40 -13.15 11.69 -15.19
N ASP A 41 -14.22 10.91 -15.07
CA ASP A 41 -14.54 10.20 -13.84
C ASP A 41 -13.86 8.83 -13.80
N TRP A 42 -12.72 8.74 -13.09
CA TRP A 42 -11.97 7.51 -12.91
C TRP A 42 -12.58 6.57 -11.86
N GLU A 43 -13.66 6.96 -11.19
CA GLU A 43 -14.38 6.06 -10.29
C GLU A 43 -15.02 4.93 -11.12
N GLY A 44 -14.63 3.69 -10.84
CA GLY A 44 -15.12 2.53 -11.61
C GLY A 44 -14.67 2.46 -13.08
N LEU A 45 -13.98 3.48 -13.62
CA LEU A 45 -13.49 3.47 -15.00
C LEU A 45 -12.43 2.37 -15.17
N ARG A 46 -12.67 1.46 -16.13
CA ARG A 46 -11.76 0.34 -16.46
C ARG A 46 -11.29 0.36 -17.91
N THR A 47 -11.93 1.15 -18.75
CA THR A 47 -11.63 1.37 -20.17
C THR A 47 -11.64 2.87 -20.45
N ASN A 48 -11.02 3.31 -21.54
CA ASN A 48 -10.96 4.74 -21.93
C ASN A 48 -10.33 5.65 -20.86
N GLN A 49 -9.37 5.12 -20.13
CA GLN A 49 -8.56 5.88 -19.18
C GLN A 49 -7.55 6.76 -19.93
N ASP A 50 -7.54 8.05 -19.59
CA ASP A 50 -6.58 9.02 -20.13
C ASP A 50 -5.27 8.98 -19.33
N TRP A 51 -4.46 7.98 -19.60
CA TRP A 51 -3.14 7.83 -19.00
C TRP A 51 -2.13 8.88 -19.48
N ASP A 52 -2.38 9.51 -20.64
CA ASP A 52 -1.49 10.53 -21.20
C ASP A 52 -1.56 11.81 -20.37
N SER A 53 -2.76 12.27 -19.97
CA SER A 53 -2.88 13.41 -19.05
C SER A 53 -2.17 13.19 -17.70
N ILE A 54 -2.17 11.96 -17.19
CA ILE A 54 -1.42 11.61 -15.98
C ILE A 54 0.08 11.70 -16.21
N ARG A 55 0.57 11.09 -17.30
CA ARG A 55 2.00 11.06 -17.67
C ARG A 55 2.54 12.47 -17.92
N ASP A 56 1.76 13.30 -18.59
CA ASP A 56 2.14 14.62 -19.07
C ASP A 56 1.98 15.69 -17.97
N THR A 57 1.29 15.37 -16.86
CA THR A 57 1.21 16.25 -15.69
C THR A 57 2.49 16.21 -14.85
N PRO A 58 3.24 17.32 -14.72
CA PRO A 58 4.45 17.35 -13.92
C PRO A 58 4.19 16.96 -12.46
N ASN A 59 5.02 16.05 -11.95
CA ASN A 59 5.00 15.59 -10.56
C ASN A 59 3.70 14.93 -10.09
N PHE A 60 2.79 14.51 -10.97
CA PHE A 60 1.51 13.87 -10.62
C PHE A 60 1.62 12.90 -9.43
N TRP A 61 2.47 11.88 -9.56
CA TRP A 61 2.64 10.84 -8.54
C TRP A 61 3.23 11.35 -7.23
N ALA A 62 4.07 12.40 -7.28
CA ALA A 62 4.72 12.98 -6.10
C ALA A 62 3.80 13.92 -5.32
N THR A 63 2.77 14.47 -5.96
CA THR A 63 1.85 15.46 -5.40
C THR A 63 0.44 14.92 -5.15
N MET A 64 0.21 13.62 -5.39
CA MET A 64 -1.07 12.98 -5.09
C MET A 64 -1.54 13.32 -3.67
N PRO A 65 -2.81 13.72 -3.49
CA PRO A 65 -3.32 14.01 -2.17
C PRO A 65 -3.40 12.73 -1.34
N TRP A 66 -3.35 12.88 -0.02
CA TRP A 66 -3.70 11.81 0.89
C TRP A 66 -5.13 11.35 0.65
N LYS A 67 -5.38 10.04 0.70
CA LYS A 67 -6.74 9.52 0.86
C LYS A 67 -7.35 10.09 2.14
N ARG A 68 -8.65 10.43 2.14
CA ARG A 68 -9.36 11.10 3.25
C ARG A 68 -8.95 10.57 4.63
N ASP A 69 -8.92 9.25 4.78
CA ASP A 69 -8.60 8.58 6.05
C ASP A 69 -7.23 7.88 6.06
N GLY A 70 -6.39 8.12 5.04
CA GLY A 70 -5.10 7.45 4.83
C GLY A 70 -4.07 7.76 5.92
N LYS A 71 -4.03 9.00 6.42
CA LYS A 71 -3.16 9.38 7.57
C LYS A 71 -3.52 8.60 8.83
N LYS A 72 -4.82 8.37 9.07
CA LYS A 72 -5.32 7.60 10.23
C LYS A 72 -4.89 6.14 10.11
N LEU A 73 -5.01 5.55 8.93
CA LEU A 73 -4.54 4.19 8.67
C LEU A 73 -3.02 4.08 8.90
N TRP A 74 -2.23 4.96 8.27
CA TRP A 74 -0.77 4.95 8.42
C TRP A 74 -0.33 5.09 9.87
N LYS A 75 -0.95 6.01 10.63
CA LYS A 75 -0.69 6.17 12.07
C LYS A 75 -0.93 4.87 12.85
N TYR A 76 -1.94 4.09 12.47
CA TYR A 76 -2.22 2.80 13.10
C TYR A 76 -1.17 1.75 12.77
N ILE A 77 -0.83 1.59 11.49
CA ILE A 77 0.00 0.48 11.03
C ILE A 77 1.50 0.72 11.21
N LYS A 78 1.98 1.98 11.24
CA LYS A 78 3.43 2.29 11.25
C LYS A 78 4.22 1.62 12.39
N LYS A 79 3.59 1.38 13.55
CA LYS A 79 4.21 0.70 14.70
C LYS A 79 4.51 -0.80 14.48
N TYR A 80 3.95 -1.39 13.42
CA TYR A 80 4.20 -2.76 12.95
C TYR A 80 5.19 -2.82 11.79
N ASN A 81 5.86 -1.70 11.50
CA ASN A 81 6.90 -1.62 10.47
C ASN A 81 6.45 -2.14 9.08
N PRO A 82 5.30 -1.68 8.54
CA PRO A 82 4.74 -2.21 7.30
C PRO A 82 5.62 -1.89 6.09
N SER A 83 5.61 -2.75 5.06
CA SER A 83 6.21 -2.43 3.77
C SER A 83 5.17 -1.86 2.80
N ILE A 84 5.61 -1.03 1.88
CA ILE A 84 4.79 -0.56 0.77
C ILE A 84 4.84 -1.63 -0.34
N LEU A 85 3.67 -1.98 -0.87
CA LEU A 85 3.54 -2.85 -2.05
C LEU A 85 2.55 -2.21 -3.02
N SER A 86 3.08 -1.33 -3.87
CA SER A 86 2.29 -0.54 -4.80
C SER A 86 2.51 -1.03 -6.22
N ALA A 87 1.42 -1.05 -7.00
CA ALA A 87 1.54 -1.18 -8.43
C ALA A 87 2.27 0.05 -9.00
N SER A 88 3.07 -0.17 -10.04
CA SER A 88 3.70 0.86 -10.87
C SER A 88 3.59 0.43 -12.32
N VAL A 89 3.35 1.41 -13.20
CA VAL A 89 3.41 1.19 -14.65
C VAL A 89 4.87 1.09 -15.09
N GLN A 90 5.07 0.56 -16.28
CA GLN A 90 6.43 0.41 -16.82
C GLN A 90 7.00 1.78 -17.20
N PRO A 91 8.33 1.98 -17.14
CA PRO A 91 8.95 3.24 -17.53
C PRO A 91 8.60 3.69 -18.95
N GLN A 92 8.36 2.74 -19.87
CA GLN A 92 7.93 3.02 -21.24
C GLN A 92 6.51 3.60 -21.32
N GLN A 93 5.66 3.32 -20.32
CA GLN A 93 4.30 3.85 -20.23
C GLN A 93 4.27 5.18 -19.49
N ASP A 94 4.97 5.25 -18.36
CA ASP A 94 5.17 6.51 -17.63
C ASP A 94 6.48 6.44 -16.82
N PRO A 95 7.53 7.16 -17.26
CA PRO A 95 8.81 7.18 -16.54
C PRO A 95 8.72 7.90 -15.19
N ASN A 96 7.67 8.69 -14.95
CA ASN A 96 7.49 9.48 -13.72
C ASN A 96 6.86 8.67 -12.58
N CYS A 97 6.23 7.52 -12.86
CA CYS A 97 5.47 6.73 -11.89
C CYS A 97 6.30 6.30 -10.68
N LYS A 98 7.38 5.53 -10.89
CA LYS A 98 8.23 5.07 -9.78
C LYS A 98 8.93 6.22 -9.06
N PRO A 99 9.64 7.14 -9.73
CA PRO A 99 10.31 8.25 -9.07
C PRO A 99 9.35 9.11 -8.25
N GLY A 100 8.16 9.41 -8.78
CA GLY A 100 7.17 10.21 -8.07
C GLY A 100 6.59 9.50 -6.85
N LYS A 101 6.33 8.20 -6.92
CA LYS A 101 5.93 7.40 -5.74
C LYS A 101 7.01 7.40 -4.66
N TYR A 102 8.30 7.23 -5.02
CA TYR A 102 9.40 7.36 -4.05
C TYR A 102 9.42 8.74 -3.39
N ARG A 103 9.30 9.83 -4.18
CA ARG A 103 9.24 11.20 -3.65
C ARG A 103 8.05 11.37 -2.70
N TRP A 104 6.88 10.84 -3.04
CA TRP A 104 5.70 10.91 -2.19
C TRP A 104 5.94 10.20 -0.85
N LEU A 105 6.46 8.96 -0.87
CA LEU A 105 6.74 8.16 0.31
C LEU A 105 7.78 8.82 1.23
N SER A 106 8.84 9.35 0.65
CA SER A 106 9.87 10.09 1.38
C SER A 106 9.28 11.30 2.08
N LYS A 107 8.57 12.16 1.34
CA LYS A 107 7.99 13.42 1.85
C LYS A 107 6.92 13.19 2.91
N ASN A 108 6.02 12.22 2.70
CA ASN A 108 4.81 12.08 3.51
C ASN A 108 4.96 11.06 4.64
N LEU A 109 5.79 10.03 4.46
CA LEU A 109 5.96 8.95 5.43
C LEU A 109 7.35 8.93 6.07
N GLY A 110 8.31 9.71 5.55
CA GLY A 110 9.72 9.62 5.95
C GLY A 110 10.37 8.30 5.53
N LEU A 111 9.77 7.56 4.59
CA LEU A 111 10.20 6.22 4.21
C LEU A 111 11.19 6.30 3.05
N ASN A 112 12.48 6.10 3.36
CA ASN A 112 13.58 6.10 2.38
C ASN A 112 14.27 4.73 2.23
N ASN A 113 13.86 3.74 3.04
CA ASN A 113 14.44 2.40 2.99
C ASN A 113 13.86 1.61 1.79
N SER A 114 14.67 1.41 0.76
CA SER A 114 14.28 0.69 -0.46
C SER A 114 13.85 -0.75 -0.19
N ALA A 115 14.37 -1.42 0.84
CA ALA A 115 13.97 -2.78 1.21
C ALA A 115 12.50 -2.86 1.69
N ARG A 116 11.89 -1.72 2.05
CA ARG A 116 10.49 -1.63 2.48
C ARG A 116 9.58 -1.01 1.42
N ILE A 117 10.09 -0.68 0.24
CA ILE A 117 9.34 -0.04 -0.83
C ILE A 117 9.36 -0.92 -2.07
N ASN A 118 8.25 -1.64 -2.28
CA ASN A 118 8.09 -2.59 -3.37
C ASN A 118 7.17 -1.98 -4.44
N LEU A 119 7.77 -1.31 -5.43
CA LEU A 119 7.06 -0.77 -6.60
C LEU A 119 7.15 -1.76 -7.76
N VAL A 120 6.09 -2.55 -7.93
CA VAL A 120 6.06 -3.72 -8.81
C VAL A 120 4.93 -3.62 -9.82
N ARG A 121 4.89 -4.50 -10.83
CA ARG A 121 3.68 -4.63 -11.66
C ARG A 121 2.56 -5.20 -10.81
N ARG A 122 1.30 -4.83 -11.06
CA ARG A 122 0.14 -5.35 -10.31
C ARG A 122 0.16 -6.88 -10.14
N LYS A 123 0.42 -7.59 -11.24
CA LYS A 123 0.50 -9.07 -11.27
C LYS A 123 1.65 -9.66 -10.45
N GLN A 124 2.63 -8.87 -10.03
CA GLN A 124 3.77 -9.33 -9.22
C GLN A 124 3.50 -9.17 -7.72
N LYS A 125 2.41 -8.49 -7.31
CA LYS A 125 2.06 -8.39 -5.89
C LYS A 125 1.94 -9.79 -5.26
N GLN A 126 1.34 -10.74 -5.97
CA GLN A 126 1.22 -12.14 -5.55
C GLN A 126 2.56 -12.87 -5.27
N ASP A 127 3.71 -12.32 -5.65
CA ASP A 127 5.02 -12.91 -5.36
C ASP A 127 5.50 -12.59 -3.93
N TYR A 128 4.79 -11.69 -3.24
CA TYR A 128 5.08 -11.24 -1.86
C TYR A 128 4.20 -11.91 -0.80
N VAL A 129 3.39 -12.90 -1.19
CA VAL A 129 2.44 -13.58 -0.29
C VAL A 129 3.16 -14.26 0.88
N ARG A 130 4.36 -14.78 0.64
CA ARG A 130 5.24 -15.36 1.65
C ARG A 130 6.50 -14.54 1.78
N VAL A 131 6.85 -14.15 3.00
CA VAL A 131 8.06 -13.38 3.28
C VAL A 131 8.75 -13.89 4.53
N ASN A 132 10.07 -13.71 4.56
CA ASN A 132 10.81 -13.84 5.80
C ASN A 132 10.53 -12.60 6.66
N HIS A 133 9.93 -12.81 7.82
CA HIS A 133 9.72 -11.78 8.83
C HIS A 133 10.26 -12.29 10.17
N SER A 134 11.17 -11.53 10.79
CA SER A 134 11.79 -11.90 12.06
C SER A 134 12.44 -13.29 12.07
N GLY A 135 13.07 -13.69 10.96
CA GLY A 135 13.76 -14.97 10.84
C GLY A 135 12.86 -16.16 10.55
N LYS A 136 11.56 -15.94 10.32
CA LYS A 136 10.58 -16.99 10.01
C LYS A 136 9.90 -16.71 8.68
N MET A 137 9.81 -17.73 7.83
CA MET A 137 8.99 -17.66 6.62
C MET A 137 7.52 -17.75 7.02
N GLY A 138 6.72 -16.75 6.63
CA GLY A 138 5.30 -16.69 6.98
C GLY A 138 4.47 -16.06 5.88
N VAL A 139 3.14 -16.21 5.99
CA VAL A 139 2.19 -15.52 5.13
C VAL A 139 2.08 -14.05 5.53
N ALA A 140 1.90 -13.17 4.56
CA ALA A 140 1.76 -11.74 4.77
C ALA A 140 0.32 -11.25 4.61
N VAL A 141 0.05 -10.10 5.21
CA VAL A 141 -1.18 -9.33 5.04
C VAL A 141 -1.00 -8.35 3.87
N LEU A 142 -1.96 -8.27 2.96
CA LEU A 142 -2.06 -7.20 1.97
C LEU A 142 -3.28 -6.32 2.26
N ILE A 143 -3.05 -5.03 2.47
CA ILE A 143 -4.08 -3.99 2.50
C ILE A 143 -4.09 -3.31 1.13
N ASP A 144 -5.16 -3.48 0.37
CA ASP A 144 -5.27 -3.03 -1.03
C ASP A 144 -6.75 -2.71 -1.33
N ASP A 145 -7.02 -1.67 -2.12
CA ASP A 145 -8.38 -1.25 -2.45
C ASP A 145 -8.95 -2.04 -3.64
N TYR A 146 -8.12 -2.75 -4.41
CA TYR A 146 -8.57 -3.42 -5.61
C TYR A 146 -8.98 -4.88 -5.34
N PRO A 147 -10.28 -5.25 -5.51
CA PRO A 147 -10.76 -6.59 -5.16
C PRO A 147 -10.05 -7.73 -5.91
N LYS A 148 -9.56 -7.48 -7.13
CA LYS A 148 -8.81 -8.49 -7.90
C LYS A 148 -7.47 -8.82 -7.24
N ASN A 149 -6.76 -7.81 -6.73
CA ASN A 149 -5.49 -8.03 -6.01
C ASN A 149 -5.72 -8.85 -4.75
N ILE A 150 -6.78 -8.54 -4.00
CA ILE A 150 -7.16 -9.30 -2.80
C ILE A 150 -7.50 -10.75 -3.12
N ARG A 151 -8.30 -11.01 -4.16
CA ARG A 151 -8.62 -12.39 -4.59
C ARG A 151 -7.37 -13.17 -4.99
N GLU A 152 -6.50 -12.58 -5.82
CA GLU A 152 -5.27 -13.24 -6.28
C GLU A 152 -4.28 -13.48 -5.12
N TRP A 153 -4.20 -12.55 -4.16
CA TRP A 153 -3.40 -12.68 -2.95
C TRP A 153 -3.89 -13.83 -2.07
N THR A 154 -5.19 -13.88 -1.80
CA THR A 154 -5.81 -14.94 -0.98
C THR A 154 -5.78 -16.29 -1.66
N ALA A 155 -5.91 -16.36 -2.99
CA ALA A 155 -5.78 -17.62 -3.74
C ALA A 155 -4.38 -18.26 -3.60
N LYS A 156 -3.34 -17.47 -3.32
CA LYS A 156 -1.99 -17.96 -3.00
C LYS A 156 -1.74 -18.24 -1.51
N GLY A 157 -2.78 -18.14 -0.67
CA GLY A 157 -2.71 -18.38 0.77
C GLY A 157 -2.34 -17.15 1.61
N GLY A 158 -2.32 -15.95 1.03
CA GLY A 158 -2.07 -14.72 1.76
C GLY A 158 -3.31 -14.17 2.47
N ILE A 159 -3.11 -13.32 3.47
CA ILE A 159 -4.21 -12.66 4.19
C ILE A 159 -4.58 -11.36 3.47
N GLY A 160 -5.70 -11.33 2.76
CA GLY A 160 -6.16 -10.14 2.05
C GLY A 160 -7.11 -9.29 2.89
N ILE A 161 -6.86 -7.99 2.98
CA ILE A 161 -7.78 -7.00 3.56
C ILE A 161 -8.16 -6.00 2.48
N LEU A 162 -9.40 -6.12 1.98
CA LEU A 162 -9.96 -5.14 1.06
C LEU A 162 -10.15 -3.80 1.78
N HIS A 163 -9.44 -2.77 1.33
CA HIS A 163 -9.55 -1.42 1.87
C HIS A 163 -10.75 -0.70 1.26
N THR A 164 -11.82 -0.56 2.03
CA THR A 164 -12.96 0.32 1.71
C THR A 164 -12.93 1.60 2.52
N ASN A 165 -12.49 1.50 3.78
CA ASN A 165 -12.22 2.64 4.65
C ASN A 165 -11.27 2.22 5.78
N THR A 166 -10.68 3.21 6.45
CA THR A 166 -9.73 2.95 7.54
C THR A 166 -10.34 2.20 8.72
N SER A 167 -11.63 2.38 9.02
CA SER A 167 -12.28 1.71 10.16
C SER A 167 -12.40 0.21 9.94
N SER A 168 -12.84 -0.21 8.74
CA SER A 168 -12.96 -1.63 8.38
C SER A 168 -11.59 -2.31 8.31
N THR A 169 -10.58 -1.64 7.73
CA THR A 169 -9.20 -2.14 7.71
C THR A 169 -8.62 -2.32 9.11
N ILE A 170 -8.76 -1.32 10.00
CA ILE A 170 -8.27 -1.44 11.38
C ILE A 170 -9.01 -2.56 12.13
N SER A 171 -10.32 -2.70 11.92
CA SER A 171 -11.09 -3.77 12.55
C SER A 171 -10.64 -5.16 12.09
N ALA A 172 -10.32 -5.32 10.80
CA ALA A 172 -9.75 -6.56 10.28
C ALA A 172 -8.36 -6.86 10.86
N LEU A 173 -7.50 -5.84 10.93
CA LEU A 173 -6.17 -5.97 11.57
C LEU A 173 -6.30 -6.37 13.04
N LYS A 174 -7.21 -5.77 13.82
CA LYS A 174 -7.43 -6.13 15.22
C LYS A 174 -7.83 -7.60 15.40
N ARG A 175 -8.66 -8.14 14.52
CA ARG A 175 -9.04 -9.57 14.54
C ARG A 175 -7.84 -10.50 14.30
N LEU A 176 -6.81 -10.03 13.61
CA LEU A 176 -5.55 -10.74 13.40
C LEU A 176 -4.53 -10.53 14.54
N GLY A 177 -4.86 -9.72 15.56
CA GLY A 177 -4.03 -9.48 16.73
C GLY A 177 -3.13 -8.23 16.67
N PHE A 178 -3.28 -7.39 15.63
CA PHE A 178 -2.61 -6.09 15.54
C PHE A 178 -3.27 -5.04 16.44
#